data_AF-A0A2Z4MHP2-F1
#
_entry.id   AF-A0A2Z4MHP2-F1
#
_cell.length_a   1.000
_cell.length_b   1.000
_cell.length_c   1.000
_cell.angle_alpha   90.00
_cell.angle_beta   90.00
_cell.angle_gamma   90.00
#
_symmetry.space_group_name_H-M   'P 1'
#
loop_
_entity.id
_entity.type
_entity.pdbx_description
1 polymer ?
#
loop_
_entity_poly.entity_id
_entity_poly.type
_entity_poly.pdbx_seq_one_letter_code
_entity_poly.pdbx_strand_id
1 'polypeptide(L)'
;MSKKDYILTIIEKFEKHNDMMPERLQAVIKEVKQDIEIVPAETFYLQTNGVVTHSATSGGSERNNPLFRLSEVYFDLKKLAETNRDTHPDLISAITQYEGLLNESEGYSPE
;
A
#
# COMPACT_ATOMS: atom_id res chain seq x y z
N MET A 1 14.25 1.36 10.75
CA MET A 1 12.82 1.38 10.34
C MET A 1 12.65 0.31 9.27
N SER A 2 11.73 -0.62 9.43
CA SER A 2 11.49 -1.69 8.45
C SER A 2 10.55 -1.25 7.34
N LYS A 3 10.53 -1.96 6.20
CA LYS A 3 9.54 -1.73 5.11
C LYS A 3 8.10 -1.81 5.63
N LYS A 4 7.85 -2.69 6.61
CA LYS A 4 6.57 -2.79 7.34
C LYS A 4 6.23 -1.49 8.07
N ASP A 5 7.14 -0.96 8.88
CA ASP A 5 6.92 0.29 9.64
C ASP A 5 6.70 1.49 8.71
N TYR A 6 7.42 1.54 7.61
CA TYR A 6 7.29 2.59 6.61
C TYR A 6 5.92 2.56 5.92
N ILE A 7 5.45 1.37 5.54
CA ILE A 7 4.12 1.19 4.93
C ILE A 7 3.01 1.50 5.94
N LEU A 8 3.15 1.06 7.20
CA LEU A 8 2.22 1.45 8.27
C LEU A 8 2.15 2.97 8.42
N THR A 9 3.29 3.66 8.37
CA THR A 9 3.33 5.13 8.44
C THR A 9 2.57 5.79 7.28
N ILE A 10 2.63 5.22 6.07
CA ILE A 10 1.86 5.71 4.91
C ILE A 10 0.36 5.49 5.12
N ILE A 11 -0.02 4.30 5.59
CA ILE A 11 -1.43 3.96 5.85
C ILE A 11 -2.01 4.83 6.96
N GLU A 12 -1.25 5.12 8.01
CA GLU A 12 -1.66 6.05 9.06
C GLU A 12 -1.88 7.48 8.52
N LYS A 13 -1.11 7.90 7.51
CA LYS A 13 -1.37 9.18 6.83
C LYS A 13 -2.69 9.12 6.05
N PHE A 14 -3.01 8.01 5.40
CA PHE A 14 -4.32 7.86 4.76
C PHE A 14 -5.47 7.90 5.78
N GLU A 15 -5.34 7.20 6.91
CA GLU A 15 -6.36 7.19 7.96
C GLU A 15 -6.67 8.56 8.55
N LYS A 16 -5.66 9.44 8.64
CA LYS A 16 -5.85 10.83 9.10
C LYS A 16 -6.78 11.64 8.20
N HIS A 17 -6.99 11.19 6.96
CA HIS A 17 -7.87 11.81 5.97
C HIS A 17 -9.11 10.96 5.67
N ASN A 18 -9.45 10.00 6.56
CA ASN A 18 -10.61 9.13 6.39
C ASN A 18 -11.92 9.91 6.24
N ASP A 19 -12.06 11.09 6.85
CA ASP A 19 -13.27 11.92 6.75
C ASP A 19 -13.60 12.35 5.32
N MET A 20 -12.58 12.43 4.46
CA MET A 20 -12.71 12.83 3.05
C MET A 20 -12.85 11.64 2.12
N MET A 21 -12.60 10.44 2.61
CA MET A 21 -12.59 9.22 1.81
C MET A 21 -13.98 8.60 1.77
N PRO A 22 -14.43 8.05 0.63
CA PRO A 22 -15.60 7.19 0.59
C PRO A 22 -15.49 6.03 1.57
N GLU A 23 -16.61 5.58 2.14
CA GLU A 23 -16.65 4.49 3.13
C GLU A 23 -15.93 3.22 2.64
N ARG A 24 -16.02 2.94 1.33
CA ARG A 24 -15.28 1.85 0.69
C ARG A 24 -13.77 1.98 0.87
N LEU A 25 -13.19 3.17 0.67
CA LEU A 25 -11.75 3.39 0.82
C LEU A 25 -11.32 3.32 2.28
N GLN A 26 -12.13 3.88 3.19
CA GLN A 26 -11.87 3.80 4.62
C GLN A 26 -11.83 2.34 5.10
N ALA A 27 -12.78 1.52 4.64
CA ALA A 27 -12.83 0.09 4.96
C ALA A 27 -11.57 -0.63 4.47
N VAL A 28 -11.18 -0.41 3.21
CA VAL A 28 -9.98 -1.05 2.63
C VAL A 28 -8.71 -0.62 3.37
N ILE A 29 -8.53 0.67 3.64
CA ILE A 29 -7.35 1.18 4.38
C ILE A 29 -7.26 0.53 5.76
N LYS A 30 -8.39 0.42 6.46
CA LYS A 30 -8.46 -0.20 7.79
C LYS A 30 -8.14 -1.69 7.74
N GLU A 31 -8.71 -2.42 6.78
CA GLU A 31 -8.40 -3.84 6.57
C GLU A 31 -6.92 -4.06 6.26
N VAL A 32 -6.37 -3.28 5.32
CA VAL A 32 -4.95 -3.34 4.95
C VAL A 32 -4.06 -3.05 6.15
N LYS A 33 -4.39 -2.04 6.97
CA LYS A 33 -3.66 -1.76 8.21
C LYS A 33 -3.65 -2.97 9.15
N GLN A 34 -4.83 -3.52 9.43
CA GLN A 34 -4.99 -4.65 10.33
C GLN A 34 -4.21 -5.86 9.82
N ASP A 35 -4.33 -6.19 8.53
CA ASP A 35 -3.58 -7.28 7.88
C ASP A 35 -2.06 -7.08 8.04
N ILE A 36 -1.55 -5.86 7.86
CA ILE A 36 -0.11 -5.59 8.03
C ILE A 36 0.30 -5.70 9.50
N GLU A 37 -0.51 -5.20 10.43
CA GLU A 37 -0.22 -5.27 11.87
C GLU A 37 -0.12 -6.72 12.36
N ILE A 38 -1.07 -7.58 11.97
CA ILE A 38 -1.11 -8.99 12.40
C ILE A 38 -0.04 -9.87 11.73
N VAL A 39 0.43 -9.52 10.53
CA VAL A 39 1.44 -10.31 9.83
C VAL A 39 2.83 -10.02 10.44
N PRO A 40 3.60 -11.05 10.86
CA PRO A 40 4.96 -10.86 11.36
C PRO A 40 5.85 -10.13 10.35
N ALA A 41 6.78 -9.29 10.82
CA ALA A 41 7.64 -8.49 9.93
C ALA A 41 8.45 -9.33 8.94
N GLU A 42 8.89 -10.53 9.36
CA GLU A 42 9.61 -11.49 8.52
C GLU A 42 8.71 -12.05 7.40
N THR A 43 7.47 -12.43 7.72
CA THR A 43 6.47 -12.88 6.75
C THR A 43 6.08 -11.76 5.79
N PHE A 44 5.90 -10.54 6.29
CA PHE A 44 5.61 -9.37 5.47
C PHE A 44 6.74 -9.06 4.49
N TYR A 45 8.00 -9.14 4.94
CA TYR A 45 9.17 -8.98 4.09
C TYR A 45 9.21 -10.04 2.97
N LEU A 46 8.94 -11.31 3.30
CA LEU A 46 8.87 -12.40 2.30
C LEU A 46 7.73 -12.21 1.31
N GLN A 47 6.55 -11.73 1.73
CA GLN A 47 5.42 -11.49 0.83
C GLN A 47 5.62 -10.28 -0.07
N THR A 48 6.39 -9.27 0.36
CA THR A 48 6.57 -8.01 -0.36
C THR A 48 7.86 -7.94 -1.17
N ASN A 49 8.88 -8.76 -0.85
CA ASN A 49 10.12 -8.89 -1.61
C ASN A 49 10.27 -10.25 -2.30
N GLY A 50 9.57 -11.30 -1.85
CA GLY A 50 9.63 -12.65 -2.44
C GLY A 50 8.80 -12.83 -3.70
N VAL A 51 8.12 -11.77 -4.18
CA VAL A 51 7.30 -11.78 -5.40
C VAL A 51 8.13 -12.08 -6.66
N VAL A 52 9.47 -12.01 -6.60
CA VAL A 52 10.35 -12.35 -7.73
C VAL A 52 10.51 -13.88 -7.94
N THR A 53 10.07 -14.74 -7.02
CA THR A 53 10.41 -16.19 -7.08
C THR A 53 9.26 -17.17 -7.27
N HIS A 54 8.00 -16.75 -7.26
CA HIS A 54 6.88 -17.66 -7.53
C HIS A 54 6.19 -17.32 -8.85
N SER A 55 6.39 -18.22 -9.82
CA SER A 55 5.74 -18.27 -11.11
C SER A 55 4.23 -18.01 -11.00
N ALA A 56 3.68 -17.31 -12.01
CA ALA A 56 2.28 -16.92 -12.21
C ALA A 56 1.24 -18.08 -12.26
N THR A 57 1.55 -19.25 -11.71
CA THR A 57 0.75 -20.48 -11.73
C THR A 57 0.02 -20.78 -10.42
N SER A 58 0.24 -19.99 -9.36
CA SER A 58 -0.48 -20.15 -8.08
C SER A 58 -1.42 -18.98 -7.82
N GLY A 59 -2.54 -18.93 -8.55
CA GLY A 59 -3.59 -17.90 -8.46
C GLY A 59 -4.39 -17.83 -7.14
N GLY A 60 -3.78 -18.19 -6.01
CA GLY A 60 -4.43 -18.23 -4.69
C GLY A 60 -3.82 -17.32 -3.61
N SER A 61 -2.53 -16.98 -3.70
CA SER A 61 -1.83 -16.31 -2.59
C SER A 61 -1.75 -14.77 -2.71
N GLU A 62 -1.97 -14.21 -3.90
CA GLU A 62 -1.90 -12.75 -4.11
C GLU A 62 -3.08 -12.00 -3.48
N ARG A 63 -4.27 -12.64 -3.41
CA ARG A 63 -5.48 -12.05 -2.77
C ARG A 63 -5.36 -11.85 -1.26
N ASN A 64 -4.37 -12.46 -0.63
CA ASN A 64 -4.08 -12.30 0.80
C ASN A 64 -2.94 -11.32 1.05
N ASN A 65 -2.38 -10.68 0.01
CA ASN A 65 -1.38 -9.65 0.20
C ASN A 65 -2.08 -8.31 0.50
N PRO A 66 -1.88 -7.70 1.69
CA PRO A 66 -2.50 -6.42 2.01
C PRO A 66 -2.12 -5.30 1.02
N LEU A 67 -0.92 -5.35 0.43
CA LEU A 67 -0.52 -4.37 -0.58
C LEU A 67 -1.28 -4.53 -1.90
N PHE A 68 -1.68 -5.75 -2.25
CA PHE A 68 -2.50 -5.98 -3.44
C PHE A 68 -3.87 -5.29 -3.29
N ARG A 69 -4.54 -5.46 -2.15
CA ARG A 69 -5.82 -4.76 -1.88
C ARG A 69 -5.66 -3.24 -1.88
N LEU A 70 -4.56 -2.73 -1.33
CA LEU A 70 -4.26 -1.29 -1.39
C LEU A 70 -4.02 -0.81 -2.83
N SER A 71 -3.42 -1.64 -3.68
CA SER A 71 -3.23 -1.34 -5.11
C SER A 71 -4.56 -1.27 -5.88
N GLU A 72 -5.57 -2.07 -5.51
CA GLU A 72 -6.88 -2.05 -6.16
C GLU A 72 -7.60 -0.70 -5.96
N VAL A 73 -7.35 -0.04 -4.84
CA VAL A 73 -7.92 1.28 -4.52
C VAL A 73 -6.96 2.45 -4.77
N TYR A 74 -5.74 2.15 -5.23
CA TYR A 74 -4.70 3.16 -5.44
C TYR A 74 -5.14 4.28 -6.38
N PHE A 75 -5.79 3.94 -7.48
CA PHE A 75 -6.22 4.94 -8.46
C PHE A 75 -7.27 5.90 -7.87
N ASP A 76 -8.21 5.37 -7.09
CA ASP A 76 -9.21 6.18 -6.39
C ASP A 76 -8.56 7.08 -5.35
N LEU A 77 -7.61 6.55 -4.57
CA LEU A 77 -6.84 7.31 -3.57
C LEU A 77 -5.98 8.40 -4.21
N LYS A 78 -5.29 8.09 -5.32
CA LYS A 78 -4.49 9.04 -6.08
C LYS A 78 -5.36 10.17 -6.62
N LYS A 79 -6.48 9.84 -7.26
CA LYS A 79 -7.41 10.83 -7.79
C LYS A 79 -7.97 11.74 -6.67
N LEU A 80 -8.33 11.17 -5.52
CA LEU A 80 -8.77 11.95 -4.35
C LEU A 80 -7.67 12.90 -3.86
N ALA A 81 -6.44 12.40 -3.76
CA ALA A 81 -5.29 13.18 -3.33
C ALA A 81 -4.93 14.31 -4.30
N GLU A 82 -4.99 14.04 -5.61
CA GLU A 82 -4.75 15.04 -6.66
C GLU A 82 -5.84 16.13 -6.66
N THR A 83 -7.10 15.73 -6.46
CA THR A 83 -8.23 16.67 -6.38
C THR A 83 -8.14 17.59 -5.17
N ASN A 84 -7.55 17.11 -4.08
CA ASN A 84 -7.40 17.82 -2.81
C ASN A 84 -5.95 18.25 -2.54
N ARG A 85 -5.13 18.37 -3.59
CA ARG A 85 -3.69 18.62 -3.46
C ARG A 85 -3.37 19.89 -2.69
N ASP A 86 -4.11 20.96 -2.96
CA ASP A 86 -3.89 22.27 -2.36
C ASP A 86 -4.41 22.37 -0.93
N THR A 87 -5.43 21.58 -0.59
CA THR A 87 -6.09 21.56 0.73
C THR A 87 -5.48 20.52 1.67
N HIS A 88 -4.96 19.41 1.14
CA HIS A 88 -4.40 18.28 1.89
C HIS A 88 -3.09 17.78 1.26
N PRO A 89 -1.99 18.58 1.34
CA PRO A 89 -0.70 18.22 0.77
C PRO A 89 -0.09 16.95 1.39
N ASP A 90 -0.49 16.60 2.62
CA ASP A 90 -0.05 15.37 3.29
C ASP A 90 -0.59 14.10 2.61
N LEU A 91 -1.80 14.15 2.07
CA LEU A 91 -2.44 13.02 1.40
C LEU A 91 -1.73 12.70 0.08
N ILE A 92 -1.45 13.71 -0.74
CA ILE A 92 -0.68 13.52 -1.98
C ILE A 92 0.76 13.09 -1.67
N SER A 93 1.36 13.58 -0.60
CA SER A 93 2.69 13.13 -0.16
C SER A 93 2.69 11.65 0.21
N ALA A 94 1.65 11.16 0.90
CA ALA A 94 1.50 9.74 1.24
C ALA A 94 1.33 8.88 -0.01
N ILE A 95 0.57 9.35 -1.01
CA ILE A 95 0.43 8.68 -2.31
C ILE A 95 1.76 8.61 -3.06
N THR A 96 2.54 9.70 -3.10
CA THR A 96 3.86 9.70 -3.75
C THR A 96 4.85 8.75 -3.05
N GLN A 97 4.81 8.69 -1.72
CA GLN A 97 5.63 7.73 -0.95
C GLN A 97 5.23 6.28 -1.26
N TYR A 98 3.93 6.01 -1.39
CA TYR A 98 3.43 4.70 -1.79
C TYR A 98 3.83 4.33 -3.22
N GLU A 99 3.73 5.27 -4.17
CA GLU A 99 4.16 5.09 -5.56
C GLU A 99 5.67 4.79 -5.66
N GLY A 100 6.49 5.46 -4.84
CA GLY A 100 7.92 5.17 -4.72
C GLY A 100 8.19 3.71 -4.32
N LEU A 101 7.45 3.18 -3.35
CA LEU A 101 7.60 1.77 -2.92
C LEU A 101 7.22 0.77 -4.00
N LEU A 102 6.19 1.07 -4.79
CA LEU A 102 5.77 0.20 -5.90
C LEU A 102 6.85 0.17 -6.98
N ASN A 103 7.40 1.34 -7.34
CA ASN A 103 8.46 1.47 -8.33
C ASN A 103 9.79 0.85 -7.86
N GLU A 104 10.14 0.95 -6.57
CA GLU A 104 11.31 0.27 -6.01
C GLU A 104 11.20 -1.27 -6.13
N SER A 105 9.98 -1.81 -6.12
CA SER A 105 9.73 -3.24 -6.36
C SER A 105 9.85 -3.64 -7.84
N GLU A 106 9.78 -2.70 -8.80
CA GLU A 106 10.07 -2.95 -10.23
C GLU A 106 11.56 -2.78 -10.58
N GLY A 107 12.35 -2.14 -9.72
CA GLY A 107 13.74 -1.78 -10.00
C GLY A 107 14.79 -2.74 -9.48
N TYR A 108 14.84 -4.00 -9.93
CA TYR A 108 16.08 -4.81 -9.91
C TYR A 108 16.04 -5.94 -10.96
N SER A 109 16.31 -5.59 -12.21
CA SER A 109 16.90 -6.51 -13.20
C SER A 109 18.28 -5.96 -13.57
N PRO A 110 19.38 -6.42 -12.95
CA PRO A 110 20.69 -6.18 -13.51
C PRO A 110 20.80 -7.02 -14.80
N GLU A 111 21.14 -6.35 -15.90
CA GLU A 111 21.52 -6.95 -17.17
C GLU A 111 22.71 -7.93 -17.03
#